data_AF-A0ABD0YT12-F1
#
_entry.id   AF-A0ABD0YT12-F1
#
_cell.length_a   1.000
_cell.length_b   1.000
_cell.length_c   1.000
_cell.angle_alpha   90.00
_cell.angle_beta   90.00
_cell.angle_gamma   90.00
#
_symmetry.space_group_name_H-M   'P 1'
#
loop_
_entity.id
_entity.type
_entity.pdbx_description
1 polymer ?
#
loop_
_entity_poly.entity_id
_entity_poly.type
_entity_poly.pdbx_seq_one_letter_code
_entity_poly.pdbx_strand_id
1 'polypeptide(L)'
;VGSISLGKYCVRFGYDIKQFCQSSCLEDFKKGLKVCSYCQKDISENSDGFLAAVGDGGQFKDFCSQMCMESYDRLTQNSPIQLLVHACDVCYKVRLVQVEVILDSKHHKLCSDVCFAAFKFVNTIKVGHCDMCKKYYDKNTQEGEVMIYYEDASHSFCSKSCMNIYILSKRKIVPCSWCKVKKYNFDMIKKTFSVGPLAVLMCSLNCLALYRVSVQAVSSKNRTACDMCSRLDQTLYHLTMSDASFRNFCSYECVMNFQALFKNNRSTMLGSQPTPTGETFTSVF
;
A
#
# COMPACT_ATOMS: atom_id res chain seq x y z
N VAL A 1 22.68 -3.52 -13.78
CA VAL A 1 21.79 -4.34 -12.90
C VAL A 1 21.10 -5.36 -13.79
N GLY A 2 21.26 -6.67 -13.56
CA GLY A 2 20.59 -7.70 -14.37
C GLY A 2 19.06 -7.65 -14.21
N SER A 3 18.31 -8.00 -15.27
CA SER A 3 16.83 -7.93 -15.34
C SER A 3 16.11 -8.68 -14.20
N ILE A 4 16.71 -9.76 -13.69
CA ILE A 4 16.15 -10.62 -12.63
C ILE A 4 16.11 -9.91 -11.26
N SER A 5 17.01 -8.94 -11.03
CA SER A 5 17.19 -8.25 -9.74
C SER A 5 16.46 -6.90 -9.65
N LEU A 6 15.82 -6.46 -10.73
CA LEU A 6 15.16 -5.14 -10.78
C LEU A 6 14.02 -5.05 -9.76
N GLY A 7 14.08 -4.06 -8.87
CA GLY A 7 13.13 -3.87 -7.77
C GLY A 7 13.47 -4.63 -6.48
N LYS A 8 14.21 -5.75 -6.55
CA LYS A 8 14.52 -6.58 -5.36
C LYS A 8 15.33 -5.81 -4.32
N TYR A 9 16.42 -5.18 -4.76
CA TYR A 9 17.28 -4.31 -3.96
C TYR A 9 17.00 -2.83 -4.26
N CYS A 10 15.73 -2.49 -4.45
CA CYS A 10 15.29 -1.11 -4.59
C CYS A 10 14.76 -0.62 -3.24
N VAL A 11 15.33 0.44 -2.68
CA VAL A 11 14.99 0.95 -1.35
C VAL A 11 14.87 2.47 -1.42
N ARG A 12 13.91 3.01 -0.67
CA ARG A 12 13.75 4.45 -0.48
C ARG A 12 14.67 4.95 0.64
N PHE A 13 15.44 5.99 0.35
CA PHE A 13 16.23 6.77 1.31
C PHE A 13 15.74 8.21 1.26
N GLY A 14 14.91 8.59 2.24
CA GLY A 14 14.21 9.86 2.22
C GLY A 14 13.30 10.01 0.99
N TYR A 15 13.65 10.95 0.11
CA TYR A 15 12.90 11.20 -1.13
C TYR A 15 13.43 10.40 -2.33
N ASP A 16 14.63 9.82 -2.21
CA ASP A 16 15.29 9.15 -3.31
C ASP A 16 15.02 7.65 -3.27
N ILE A 17 14.73 7.09 -4.43
CA ILE A 17 14.64 5.65 -4.62
C ILE A 17 15.93 5.20 -5.29
N LYS A 18 16.69 4.32 -4.64
CA LYS A 18 17.95 3.80 -5.16
C LYS A 18 17.85 2.31 -5.43
N GLN A 19 18.44 1.87 -6.54
CA GLN A 19 18.54 0.46 -6.94
C GLN A 19 19.98 -0.02 -6.77
N PHE A 20 20.16 -1.13 -6.07
CA PHE A 20 21.46 -1.74 -5.84
C PHE A 20 21.66 -2.99 -6.66
N CYS A 21 22.93 -3.33 -6.89
CA CYS A 21 23.33 -4.50 -7.66
C CYS A 21 22.90 -5.82 -6.96
N GLN A 22 23.10 -5.86 -5.64
CA GLN A 22 22.89 -7.01 -4.76
C GLN A 22 22.72 -6.57 -3.30
N SER A 23 22.53 -7.51 -2.37
CA SER A 23 22.36 -7.20 -0.95
C SER A 23 23.59 -6.55 -0.31
N SER A 24 24.81 -6.99 -0.62
CA SER A 24 26.03 -6.38 -0.06
C SER A 24 26.19 -4.91 -0.47
N CYS A 25 25.97 -4.60 -1.76
CA CYS A 25 25.91 -3.22 -2.28
C CYS A 25 24.96 -2.33 -1.44
N LEU A 26 23.79 -2.86 -1.07
CA LEU A 26 22.78 -2.14 -0.27
C LEU A 26 23.23 -1.98 1.20
N GLU A 27 23.72 -3.05 1.82
CA GLU A 27 24.13 -3.02 3.23
C GLU A 27 25.37 -2.16 3.44
N ASP A 28 26.31 -2.13 2.49
CA ASP A 28 27.48 -1.25 2.56
C ASP A 28 27.07 0.23 2.42
N PHE A 29 26.12 0.54 1.54
CA PHE A 29 25.58 1.90 1.42
C PHE A 29 24.89 2.37 2.72
N LYS A 30 24.15 1.48 3.40
CA LYS A 30 23.47 1.82 4.65
C LYS A 30 24.43 2.15 5.80
N LYS A 31 25.59 1.48 5.89
CA LYS A 31 26.52 1.62 7.03
C LYS A 31 27.01 3.05 7.23
N GLY A 32 27.17 3.81 6.14
CA GLY A 32 27.64 5.19 6.19
C GLY A 32 26.53 6.23 6.18
N LEU A 33 25.27 5.85 5.92
CA LEU A 33 24.21 6.81 5.66
C LEU A 33 23.58 7.32 6.96
N LYS A 34 23.70 8.64 7.18
CA LYS A 34 22.95 9.38 8.18
C LYS A 34 22.10 10.44 7.49
N VAL A 35 20.81 10.45 7.78
CA VAL A 35 19.87 11.43 7.21
C VAL A 35 19.04 12.05 8.32
N CYS A 36 18.77 13.35 8.20
CA CYS A 36 17.88 14.04 9.11
C CYS A 36 16.48 13.42 9.07
N SER A 37 15.95 13.03 10.23
CA SER A 37 14.67 12.32 10.33
C SER A 37 13.46 13.15 9.86
N TYR A 38 13.58 14.49 9.86
CA TYR A 38 12.54 15.41 9.40
C TYR A 38 12.65 15.75 7.90
N CYS A 39 13.76 16.38 7.51
CA CYS A 39 13.92 16.94 6.15
C CYS A 39 14.61 15.99 5.17
N GLN A 40 15.14 14.86 5.66
CA GLN A 40 15.87 13.85 4.87
C GLN A 40 17.17 14.37 4.23
N LYS A 41 17.71 15.50 4.71
CA LYS A 41 19.05 15.98 4.34
C LYS A 41 20.10 14.96 4.79
N ASP A 42 21.02 14.64 3.88
CA ASP A 42 22.21 13.85 4.19
C ASP A 42 23.12 14.61 5.17
N ILE A 43 23.48 13.95 6.26
CA ILE A 43 24.34 14.43 7.34
C ILE A 43 25.45 13.41 7.65
N SER A 44 25.76 12.54 6.69
CA SER A 44 26.80 11.52 6.81
C SER A 44 28.20 12.13 6.89
N GLU A 45 28.44 13.20 6.12
CA GLU A 45 29.76 13.83 5.97
C GLU A 45 29.98 15.04 6.90
N ASN A 46 28.90 15.69 7.37
CA ASN A 46 28.98 16.95 8.14
C ASN A 46 28.63 16.71 9.63
N SER A 47 29.47 17.22 10.53
CA SER A 47 29.30 17.11 12.00
C SER A 47 28.16 17.95 12.59
N ASP A 48 27.38 18.66 11.76
CA ASP A 48 26.29 19.53 12.21
C ASP A 48 25.00 18.76 12.59
N GLY A 49 24.98 17.46 12.32
CA GLY A 49 23.91 16.57 12.76
C GLY A 49 24.05 16.22 14.24
N PHE A 50 22.93 16.20 14.97
CA PHE A 50 22.89 15.72 16.36
C PHE A 50 21.83 14.65 16.54
N LEU A 51 22.04 13.81 17.56
CA LEU A 51 21.13 12.76 17.96
C LEU A 51 20.23 13.27 19.08
N ALA A 52 18.91 13.10 18.96
CA ALA A 52 17.96 13.46 20.00
C ALA A 52 16.96 12.33 20.25
N ALA A 53 16.52 12.19 21.51
CA ALA A 53 15.40 11.34 21.87
C ALA A 53 14.09 12.03 21.49
N VAL A 54 13.20 11.32 20.80
CA VAL A 54 11.89 11.84 20.36
C VAL A 54 10.77 10.85 20.66
N GLY A 55 9.61 11.39 21.03
CA GLY A 55 8.43 10.63 21.46
C GLY A 55 8.59 9.90 22.81
N ASP A 56 7.48 9.32 23.30
CA ASP A 56 7.41 8.70 24.64
C ASP A 56 8.19 7.39 24.77
N GLY A 57 8.64 6.83 23.64
CA GLY A 57 9.35 5.54 23.59
C GLY A 57 10.87 5.62 23.65
N GLY A 58 11.47 6.80 23.87
CA GLY A 58 12.92 6.97 23.99
C GLY A 58 13.71 6.60 22.73
N GLN A 59 13.10 6.72 21.54
CA GLN A 59 13.82 6.46 20.29
C GLN A 59 14.75 7.62 19.94
N PHE A 60 16.01 7.30 19.69
CA PHE A 60 16.98 8.26 19.20
C PHE A 60 16.89 8.40 17.68
N LYS A 61 16.91 9.65 17.21
CA LYS A 61 16.85 10.03 15.80
C LYS A 61 17.88 11.12 15.52
N ASP A 62 18.46 11.09 14.31
CA ASP A 62 19.38 12.14 13.86
C ASP A 62 18.62 13.32 13.24
N PHE A 63 19.10 14.54 13.52
CA PHE A 63 18.56 15.79 13.03
C PHE A 63 19.66 16.75 12.58
N CYS A 64 19.42 17.50 11.51
CA CYS A 64 20.38 18.51 11.04
C CYS A 64 20.21 19.89 11.70
N SER A 65 19.16 20.10 12.50
CA SER A 65 18.92 21.35 13.24
C SER A 65 17.85 21.17 14.32
N GLN A 66 17.89 22.04 15.34
CA GLN A 66 16.88 22.09 16.40
C GLN A 66 15.47 22.26 15.83
N MET A 67 15.31 23.11 14.80
CA MET A 67 14.03 23.31 14.12
C MET A 67 13.49 22.02 13.47
N CYS A 68 14.36 21.18 12.91
CA CYS A 68 13.97 19.89 12.34
C CYS A 68 13.50 18.92 13.42
N MET A 69 14.20 18.87 14.55
CA MET A 69 13.83 18.04 15.68
C MET A 69 12.45 18.43 16.22
N GLU A 70 12.23 19.71 16.53
CA GLU A 70 10.94 20.21 17.02
C GLU A 70 9.81 19.97 16.01
N SER A 71 10.08 20.13 14.71
CA SER A 71 9.08 19.89 13.67
C SER A 71 8.73 18.41 13.54
N TYR A 72 9.71 17.51 13.68
CA TYR A 72 9.47 16.07 13.72
C TYR A 72 8.66 15.67 14.94
N ASP A 73 9.05 16.18 16.10
CA ASP A 73 8.38 15.88 17.38
C ASP A 73 6.92 16.32 17.35
N ARG A 74 6.63 17.56 16.89
CA ARG A 74 5.25 18.05 16.67
C ARG A 74 4.41 17.20 15.72
N LEU A 75 5.02 16.58 14.70
CA LEU A 75 4.31 15.75 13.73
C LEU A 75 4.08 14.33 14.24
N THR A 76 4.95 13.83 15.12
CA THR A 76 4.93 12.44 15.58
C THR A 76 4.22 12.27 16.91
N GLN A 77 4.17 13.32 17.72
CA GLN A 77 3.33 13.36 18.90
C GLN A 77 1.87 13.52 18.45
N ASN A 78 1.04 12.53 18.78
CA ASN A 78 -0.41 12.69 18.88
C ASN A 78 -0.73 13.53 20.12
N SER A 79 -0.17 14.74 20.22
CA SER A 79 -0.55 15.66 21.30
C SER A 79 -2.07 15.81 21.27
N PRO A 80 -2.75 15.80 22.43
CA PRO A 80 -4.09 16.36 22.52
C PRO A 80 -4.07 17.72 21.84
N ILE A 81 -5.13 18.06 21.10
CA ILE A 81 -5.29 19.36 20.43
C ILE A 81 -4.87 20.43 21.44
N GLN A 82 -3.67 21.00 21.27
CA GLN A 82 -3.24 22.10 22.13
C GLN A 82 -4.19 23.23 21.81
N LEU A 83 -4.98 23.66 22.80
CA LEU A 83 -5.90 24.78 22.69
C LEU A 83 -5.07 26.06 22.54
N LEU A 84 -4.60 26.31 21.31
CA LEU A 84 -3.77 27.44 20.96
C LEU A 84 -4.66 28.67 20.81
N VAL A 85 -4.41 29.69 21.61
CA VAL A 85 -5.06 31.00 21.47
C VAL A 85 -4.11 31.95 20.73
N HIS A 86 -4.61 32.61 19.69
CA HIS A 86 -3.81 33.53 18.87
C HIS A 86 -4.68 34.63 18.24
N ALA A 87 -4.07 35.75 17.85
CA ALA A 87 -4.73 36.73 17.00
C ALA A 87 -5.04 36.10 15.63
N CYS A 88 -6.31 36.11 15.23
CA CYS A 88 -6.71 35.57 13.94
C CYS A 88 -6.18 36.42 12.79
N ASP A 89 -5.58 35.81 11.76
CA ASP A 89 -5.01 36.55 10.63
C ASP A 89 -6.03 37.24 9.71
N VAL A 90 -7.33 37.05 9.97
CA VAL A 90 -8.43 37.67 9.20
C VAL A 90 -9.17 38.73 10.01
N CYS A 91 -9.63 38.39 11.22
CA CYS A 91 -10.41 39.33 12.04
C CYS A 91 -9.58 40.04 13.12
N TYR A 92 -8.29 39.70 13.26
CA TYR A 92 -7.33 40.24 14.23
C TYR A 92 -7.73 40.08 15.72
N LYS A 93 -8.82 39.37 16.01
CA LYS A 93 -9.26 39.07 17.38
C LYS A 93 -8.48 37.89 17.94
N VAL A 94 -8.03 38.01 19.18
CA VAL A 94 -7.39 36.93 19.95
C VAL A 94 -8.46 35.91 20.33
N ARG A 95 -8.40 34.72 19.73
CA ARG A 95 -9.37 33.64 19.91
C ARG A 95 -8.67 32.28 19.81
N LEU A 96 -9.39 31.22 20.16
CA LEU A 96 -8.93 29.86 19.91
C LEU A 96 -8.70 29.66 18.40
N VAL A 97 -7.54 29.11 18.04
CA VAL A 97 -7.21 28.72 16.68
C VAL A 97 -7.97 27.43 16.36
N GLN A 98 -8.81 27.50 15.33
CA GLN A 98 -9.59 26.36 14.84
C GLN A 98 -9.06 25.82 13.52
N VAL A 99 -8.48 26.70 12.69
CA VAL A 99 -7.99 26.33 11.35
C VAL A 99 -6.59 26.89 11.17
N GLU A 100 -5.65 26.04 10.76
CA GLU A 100 -4.32 26.44 10.33
C GLU A 100 -4.16 26.23 8.83
N VAL A 101 -3.66 27.25 8.13
CA VAL A 101 -3.44 27.25 6.67
C VAL A 101 -1.97 27.52 6.39
N ILE A 102 -1.37 26.77 5.47
CA ILE A 102 -0.01 26.98 4.96
C ILE A 102 -0.11 27.67 3.61
N LEU A 103 0.40 28.89 3.52
CA LEU A 103 0.47 29.69 2.29
C LEU A 103 1.87 30.33 2.22
N ASP A 104 2.55 30.19 1.09
CA ASP A 104 3.91 30.72 0.86
C ASP A 104 4.91 30.34 1.98
N SER A 105 4.87 29.08 2.41
CA SER A 105 5.66 28.56 3.54
C SER A 105 5.40 29.21 4.91
N LYS A 106 4.37 30.06 5.03
CA LYS A 106 3.92 30.68 6.26
C LYS A 106 2.69 29.98 6.81
N HIS A 107 2.65 29.83 8.13
CA HIS A 107 1.48 29.33 8.85
C HIS A 107 0.56 30.47 9.23
N HIS A 108 -0.71 30.36 8.83
CA HIS A 108 -1.78 31.28 9.16
C HIS A 108 -2.76 30.63 10.14
N LYS A 109 -3.15 31.37 11.19
CA LYS A 109 -3.99 30.90 12.29
C LYS A 109 -5.34 31.60 12.24
N LEU A 110 -6.40 30.81 12.09
CA LEU A 110 -7.77 31.31 11.89
C LEU A 110 -8.69 30.78 12.98
N CYS A 111 -9.64 31.63 13.39
CA CYS A 111 -10.49 31.34 14.55
C CYS A 111 -11.84 30.68 14.22
N SER A 112 -12.20 30.53 12.94
CA SER A 112 -13.49 29.97 12.51
C SER A 112 -13.52 29.65 11.02
N ASP A 113 -14.52 28.86 10.60
CA ASP A 113 -14.84 28.60 9.19
C ASP A 113 -15.18 29.88 8.41
N VAL A 114 -15.76 30.88 9.07
CA VAL A 114 -16.06 32.19 8.46
C VAL A 114 -14.75 32.91 8.09
N CYS A 115 -13.80 32.97 9.03
CA CYS A 115 -12.47 33.51 8.75
C CYS A 115 -11.74 32.68 7.69
N PHE A 116 -11.89 31.36 7.70
CA PHE A 116 -11.29 30.50 6.69
C PHE A 116 -11.87 30.73 5.28
N ALA A 117 -13.19 30.89 5.15
CA ALA A 117 -13.83 31.22 3.88
C ALA A 117 -13.34 32.58 3.34
N ALA A 118 -13.28 33.60 4.21
CA ALA A 118 -12.75 34.91 3.85
C ALA A 118 -11.26 34.84 3.42
N PHE A 119 -10.44 34.07 4.16
CA PHE A 119 -9.03 33.86 3.82
C PHE A 119 -8.88 33.22 2.43
N LYS A 120 -9.66 32.17 2.12
CA LYS A 120 -9.64 31.52 0.81
C LYS A 120 -10.05 32.47 -0.31
N PHE A 121 -11.08 33.27 -0.08
CA PHE A 121 -11.60 34.21 -1.06
C PHE A 121 -10.57 35.30 -1.41
N VAL A 122 -9.98 35.94 -0.38
CA VAL A 122 -9.02 37.03 -0.59
C VAL A 122 -7.72 36.54 -1.24
N ASN A 123 -7.21 35.38 -0.82
CA ASN A 123 -5.95 34.86 -1.35
C ASN A 123 -6.13 34.04 -2.63
N THR A 124 -7.36 33.78 -3.09
CA THR A 124 -7.68 33.00 -4.30
C THR A 124 -7.02 31.61 -4.31
N ILE A 125 -6.91 30.97 -3.14
CA ILE A 125 -6.20 29.69 -2.98
C ILE A 125 -7.13 28.50 -3.13
N LYS A 126 -6.65 27.43 -3.78
CA LYS A 126 -7.32 26.13 -3.80
C LYS A 126 -6.72 25.26 -2.71
N VAL A 127 -7.43 25.14 -1.60
CA VAL A 127 -6.89 24.42 -0.43
C VAL A 127 -6.93 22.89 -0.59
N GLY A 128 -5.87 22.24 -0.14
CA GLY A 128 -5.81 20.83 0.22
C GLY A 128 -5.73 20.66 1.72
N HIS A 129 -5.93 19.44 2.19
CA HIS A 129 -5.83 19.09 3.61
C HIS A 129 -4.77 18.01 3.77
N CYS A 130 -3.75 18.26 4.60
CA CYS A 130 -2.60 17.38 4.73
C CYS A 130 -2.92 16.17 5.63
N ASP A 131 -2.73 14.95 5.13
CA ASP A 131 -2.99 13.72 5.88
C ASP A 131 -2.06 13.53 7.08
N MET A 132 -0.87 14.15 7.07
CA MET A 132 0.10 14.05 8.18
C MET A 132 -0.17 15.10 9.25
N CYS A 133 -0.06 16.40 8.92
CA CYS A 133 -0.14 17.48 9.91
C CYS A 133 -1.55 18.03 10.14
N LYS A 134 -2.54 17.57 9.36
CA LYS A 134 -3.96 18.02 9.42
C LYS A 134 -4.18 19.52 9.14
N LYS A 135 -3.17 20.22 8.63
CA LYS A 135 -3.28 21.63 8.22
C LYS A 135 -3.76 21.75 6.78
N TYR A 136 -4.43 22.85 6.49
CA TYR A 136 -4.75 23.21 5.10
C TYR A 136 -3.50 23.77 4.41
N TYR A 137 -3.38 23.57 3.12
CA TYR A 137 -2.28 24.11 2.32
C TYR A 137 -2.77 24.49 0.93
N ASP A 138 -2.12 25.43 0.27
CA ASP A 138 -2.46 25.77 -1.11
C ASP A 138 -1.97 24.68 -2.09
N LYS A 139 -2.89 24.14 -2.90
CA LYS A 139 -2.57 23.14 -3.93
C LYS A 139 -1.87 23.75 -5.13
N ASN A 140 -2.03 25.06 -5.37
CA ASN A 140 -1.49 25.70 -6.58
C ASN A 140 0.04 25.87 -6.51
N THR A 141 0.61 25.95 -5.30
CA THR A 141 2.04 26.19 -5.07
C THR A 141 2.89 24.92 -5.00
N GLN A 142 2.29 23.73 -5.14
CA GLN A 142 3.03 22.48 -5.09
C GLN A 142 3.57 22.10 -6.48
N GLU A 143 4.89 22.24 -6.67
CA GLU A 143 5.59 21.60 -7.78
C GLU A 143 5.68 20.08 -7.52
N GLY A 144 4.81 19.33 -8.20
CA GLY A 144 4.80 17.87 -8.22
C GLY A 144 3.79 17.20 -7.27
N GLU A 145 3.51 15.93 -7.54
CA GLU A 145 2.56 15.11 -6.78
C GLU A 145 3.12 14.72 -5.40
N VAL A 146 2.82 15.49 -4.34
CA VAL A 146 3.04 15.08 -2.95
C VAL A 146 1.84 14.28 -2.45
N MET A 147 1.55 13.18 -3.13
CA MET A 147 0.46 12.25 -2.81
C MET A 147 0.92 10.80 -2.89
N ILE A 148 0.29 9.95 -2.09
CA ILE A 148 0.51 8.50 -2.12
C ILE A 148 -0.84 7.77 -2.13
N TYR A 149 -0.84 6.54 -2.65
CA TYR A 149 -1.99 5.64 -2.55
C TYR A 149 -1.72 4.57 -1.49
N TYR A 150 -2.53 4.53 -0.44
CA TYR A 150 -2.38 3.58 0.67
C TYR A 150 -3.77 3.24 1.23
N GLU A 151 -3.98 2.00 1.68
CA GLU A 151 -5.29 1.51 2.19
C GLU A 151 -6.48 1.85 1.29
N ASP A 152 -6.25 1.79 -0.02
CA ASP A 152 -7.24 2.03 -1.06
C ASP A 152 -7.83 3.46 -1.09
N ALA A 153 -7.08 4.40 -0.50
CA ALA A 153 -7.33 5.83 -0.55
C ALA A 153 -6.10 6.59 -1.08
N SER A 154 -6.35 7.75 -1.67
CA SER A 154 -5.31 8.74 -1.96
C SER A 154 -5.10 9.63 -0.73
N HIS A 155 -3.85 9.75 -0.30
CA HIS A 155 -3.43 10.64 0.76
C HIS A 155 -2.57 11.77 0.18
N SER A 156 -2.82 13.00 0.61
CA SER A 156 -2.16 14.20 0.11
C SER A 156 -1.42 14.93 1.23
N PHE A 157 -0.29 15.57 0.93
CA PHE A 157 0.54 16.19 1.94
C PHE A 157 0.98 17.59 1.56
N CYS A 158 1.10 18.48 2.55
CA CYS A 158 1.56 19.85 2.34
C CYS A 158 3.06 19.96 1.99
N SER A 159 3.85 18.91 2.27
CA SER A 159 5.29 18.90 1.99
C SER A 159 5.83 17.47 1.89
N LYS A 160 7.00 17.32 1.26
CA LYS A 160 7.71 16.03 1.20
C LYS A 160 8.03 15.47 2.60
N SER A 161 8.35 16.34 3.57
CA SER A 161 8.57 15.94 4.97
C SER A 161 7.32 15.32 5.59
N CYS A 162 6.14 15.93 5.40
CA CYS A 162 4.87 15.37 5.86
C CYS A 162 4.59 14.00 5.23
N MET A 163 4.78 13.86 3.92
CA MET A 163 4.62 12.59 3.22
C MET A 163 5.57 11.51 3.76
N ASN A 164 6.85 11.86 3.96
CA ASN A 164 7.84 10.90 4.43
C ASN A 164 7.58 10.47 5.88
N ILE A 165 7.24 11.40 6.78
CA ILE A 165 6.88 11.05 8.16
C ILE A 165 5.63 10.18 8.19
N TYR A 166 4.64 10.46 7.32
CA TYR A 166 3.48 9.59 7.18
C TYR A 166 3.87 8.17 6.76
N ILE A 167 4.68 8.03 5.71
CA ILE A 167 5.21 6.73 5.26
C ILE A 167 5.95 6.03 6.40
N LEU A 168 6.84 6.72 7.11
CA LEU A 168 7.61 6.16 8.23
C LEU A 168 6.72 5.70 9.40
N SER A 169 5.61 6.39 9.64
CA SER A 169 4.65 6.05 10.70
C SER A 169 3.77 4.84 10.34
N LYS A 170 3.47 4.64 9.06
CA LYS A 170 2.59 3.57 8.56
C LYS A 170 3.34 2.38 7.97
N ARG A 171 4.67 2.47 7.81
CA ARG A 171 5.45 1.39 7.20
C ARG A 171 5.45 0.16 8.10
N LYS A 172 5.32 -0.99 7.46
CA LYS A 172 5.39 -2.31 8.11
C LYS A 172 6.21 -3.25 7.25
N ILE A 173 6.99 -4.11 7.90
CA ILE A 173 7.76 -5.15 7.23
C ILE A 173 6.79 -6.26 6.83
N VAL A 174 6.73 -6.57 5.54
CA VAL A 174 5.84 -7.59 4.99
C VAL A 174 6.59 -8.52 4.04
N PRO A 175 6.26 -9.82 4.00
CA PRO A 175 6.92 -10.78 3.13
C PRO A 175 6.40 -10.68 1.69
N CYS A 176 7.28 -10.89 0.72
CA CYS A 176 6.93 -11.09 -0.68
C CYS A 176 6.01 -12.30 -0.83
N SER A 177 4.91 -12.15 -1.57
CA SER A 177 3.93 -13.22 -1.76
C SER A 177 4.55 -14.43 -2.48
N TRP A 178 5.51 -14.18 -3.40
CA TRP A 178 6.23 -15.20 -4.16
C TRP A 178 7.43 -15.78 -3.40
N CYS A 179 8.50 -14.98 -3.20
CA CYS A 179 9.79 -15.48 -2.69
C CYS A 179 10.01 -15.29 -1.18
N LYS A 180 9.02 -14.79 -0.45
CA LYS A 180 9.03 -14.55 1.01
C LYS A 180 10.06 -13.54 1.54
N VAL A 181 10.89 -12.93 0.68
CA VAL A 181 11.78 -11.81 1.05
C VAL A 181 10.98 -10.68 1.71
N LYS A 182 11.44 -10.21 2.87
CA LYS A 182 10.80 -9.15 3.65
C LYS A 182 11.27 -7.76 3.19
N LYS A 183 10.33 -6.84 2.95
CA LYS A 183 10.58 -5.41 2.69
C LYS A 183 9.52 -4.57 3.39
N TYR A 184 9.70 -3.25 3.44
CA TYR A 184 8.61 -2.36 3.85
C TYR A 184 7.51 -2.34 2.79
N ASN A 185 6.25 -2.32 3.21
CA ASN A 185 5.08 -2.26 2.34
C ASN A 185 5.13 -1.13 1.30
N PHE A 186 5.68 0.04 1.65
CA PHE A 186 5.85 1.18 0.73
C PHE A 186 7.01 1.01 -0.29
N ASP A 187 7.86 0.00 -0.11
CA ASP A 187 8.95 -0.37 -1.04
C ASP A 187 8.60 -1.60 -1.91
N MET A 188 7.33 -2.00 -1.88
CA MET A 188 6.82 -3.17 -2.59
C MET A 188 5.82 -2.79 -3.67
N ILE A 189 5.69 -3.67 -4.66
CA ILE A 189 4.74 -3.52 -5.74
C ILE A 189 3.41 -4.13 -5.28
N LYS A 190 2.39 -3.29 -5.05
CA LYS A 190 1.01 -3.72 -4.83
C LYS A 190 0.35 -3.98 -6.18
N LYS A 191 -0.21 -5.19 -6.37
CA LYS A 191 -1.04 -5.51 -7.53
C LYS A 191 -2.37 -6.06 -7.06
N THR A 192 -3.46 -5.47 -7.53
CA THR A 192 -4.82 -5.99 -7.40
C THR A 192 -5.14 -6.89 -8.58
N PHE A 193 -5.90 -7.96 -8.32
CA PHE A 193 -6.39 -8.88 -9.35
C PHE A 193 -7.91 -8.95 -9.29
N SER A 194 -8.54 -9.16 -10.45
CA SER A 194 -9.98 -9.38 -10.57
C SER A 194 -10.42 -10.77 -10.12
N VAL A 195 -9.50 -11.74 -10.07
CA VAL A 195 -9.74 -13.13 -9.65
C VAL A 195 -8.57 -13.59 -8.76
N GLY A 196 -8.85 -14.05 -7.53
CA GLY A 196 -7.86 -14.44 -6.53
C GLY A 196 -7.75 -13.45 -5.34
N PRO A 197 -6.65 -13.47 -4.55
CA PRO A 197 -6.45 -12.54 -3.43
C PRO A 197 -6.61 -11.08 -3.89
N LEU A 198 -7.43 -10.31 -3.16
CA LEU A 198 -7.81 -8.92 -3.50
C LEU A 198 -6.61 -8.01 -3.82
N ALA A 199 -5.47 -8.23 -3.16
CA ALA A 199 -4.20 -7.61 -3.49
C ALA A 199 -3.03 -8.50 -3.09
N VAL A 200 -1.95 -8.48 -3.89
CA VAL A 200 -0.67 -9.10 -3.54
C VAL A 200 0.43 -8.06 -3.45
N LEU A 201 1.44 -8.36 -2.62
CA LEU A 201 2.67 -7.57 -2.52
C LEU A 201 3.85 -8.37 -3.07
N MET A 202 4.58 -7.76 -4.00
CA MET A 202 5.74 -8.35 -4.67
C MET A 202 6.99 -7.52 -4.44
N CYS A 203 8.11 -8.18 -4.14
CA CYS A 203 9.38 -7.50 -3.88
C CYS A 203 10.10 -7.04 -5.16
N SER A 204 9.74 -7.57 -6.34
CA SER A 204 10.37 -7.26 -7.61
C SER A 204 9.44 -7.51 -8.79
N LEU A 205 9.75 -6.91 -9.95
CA LEU A 205 9.02 -7.17 -11.20
C LEU A 205 9.15 -8.63 -11.62
N ASN A 206 10.30 -9.26 -11.38
CA ASN A 206 10.50 -10.68 -11.66
C ASN A 206 9.57 -11.56 -10.81
N CYS A 207 9.44 -11.30 -9.50
CA CYS A 207 8.49 -12.05 -8.66
C CYS A 207 7.05 -11.85 -9.11
N LEU A 208 6.69 -10.64 -9.52
CA LEU A 208 5.37 -10.36 -10.07
C LEU A 208 5.11 -11.14 -11.37
N ALA A 209 6.10 -11.19 -12.28
CA ALA A 209 5.99 -11.94 -13.54
C ALA A 209 5.84 -13.45 -13.28
N LEU A 210 6.69 -14.03 -12.43
CA LEU A 210 6.61 -15.44 -12.05
C LEU A 210 5.28 -15.78 -11.37
N TYR A 211 4.80 -14.90 -10.49
CA TYR A 211 3.49 -15.07 -9.86
C TYR A 211 2.37 -15.10 -10.91
N ARG A 212 2.36 -14.16 -11.87
CA ARG A 212 1.35 -14.13 -12.95
C ARG A 212 1.35 -15.43 -13.76
N VAL A 213 2.52 -15.91 -14.18
CA VAL A 213 2.65 -17.17 -14.91
C VAL A 213 2.14 -18.34 -14.08
N SER A 214 2.46 -18.38 -12.78
CA SER A 214 1.99 -19.45 -11.89
C SER A 214 0.46 -19.46 -11.74
N VAL A 215 -0.18 -18.29 -11.55
CA VAL A 215 -1.64 -18.19 -11.43
C VAL A 215 -2.31 -18.58 -12.74
N GLN A 216 -1.75 -18.16 -13.88
CA GLN A 216 -2.24 -18.56 -15.19
C GLN A 216 -2.07 -20.06 -15.44
N ALA A 217 -0.94 -20.66 -15.05
CA ALA A 217 -0.69 -22.09 -15.20
C ALA A 217 -1.61 -22.94 -14.32
N VAL A 218 -1.86 -22.53 -13.07
CA VAL A 218 -2.83 -23.18 -12.17
C VAL A 218 -4.26 -23.02 -12.71
N SER A 219 -4.60 -21.83 -13.20
CA SER A 219 -5.91 -21.58 -13.83
C SER A 219 -6.10 -22.37 -15.12
N SER A 220 -5.02 -22.65 -15.86
CA SER A 220 -5.05 -23.44 -17.10
C SER A 220 -5.07 -24.94 -16.83
N LYS A 221 -4.40 -25.42 -15.77
CA LYS A 221 -4.47 -26.82 -15.33
C LYS A 221 -5.85 -27.23 -14.81
N ASN A 222 -6.63 -26.28 -14.31
CA ASN A 222 -8.00 -26.52 -13.87
C ASN A 222 -9.05 -26.28 -14.97
N ARG A 223 -8.64 -25.97 -16.20
CA ARG A 223 -9.54 -25.88 -17.35
C ARG A 223 -9.53 -27.21 -18.10
N THR A 224 -10.56 -28.01 -17.90
CA THR A 224 -10.81 -29.22 -18.69
C THR A 224 -12.01 -28.98 -19.59
N ALA A 225 -12.09 -29.69 -20.72
CA ALA A 225 -13.30 -29.65 -21.54
C ALA A 225 -14.44 -30.26 -20.72
N CYS A 226 -15.54 -29.52 -20.56
CA CYS A 226 -16.72 -30.05 -19.89
C CYS A 226 -17.28 -31.23 -20.68
N ASP A 227 -17.53 -32.36 -20.01
CA ASP A 227 -18.04 -33.59 -20.63
C ASP A 227 -19.47 -33.45 -21.21
N MET A 228 -20.17 -32.34 -20.96
CA MET A 228 -21.47 -32.03 -21.58
C MET A 228 -21.41 -31.03 -22.70
N CYS A 229 -20.91 -29.83 -22.42
CA CYS A 229 -20.97 -28.72 -23.35
C CYS A 229 -19.67 -28.51 -24.12
N SER A 230 -18.64 -29.31 -23.84
CA SER A 230 -17.30 -29.30 -24.45
C SER A 230 -16.57 -27.96 -24.37
N ARG A 231 -17.06 -27.01 -23.56
CA ARG A 231 -16.38 -25.73 -23.31
C ARG A 231 -15.16 -25.99 -22.43
N LEU A 232 -14.04 -25.37 -22.79
CA LEU A 232 -12.82 -25.34 -21.98
C LEU A 232 -13.01 -24.34 -20.84
N ASP A 233 -13.40 -24.86 -19.67
CA ASP A 233 -13.77 -24.04 -18.52
C ASP A 233 -13.26 -24.66 -17.22
N GLN A 234 -13.28 -23.88 -16.13
CA GLN A 234 -12.91 -24.41 -14.83
C GLN A 234 -13.88 -25.53 -14.39
N THR A 235 -13.34 -26.69 -14.01
CA THR A 235 -14.16 -27.77 -13.43
C THR A 235 -14.66 -27.36 -12.05
N LEU A 236 -15.98 -27.39 -11.85
CA LEU A 236 -16.64 -27.09 -10.57
C LEU A 236 -17.28 -28.33 -9.92
N TYR A 237 -17.63 -29.33 -10.73
CA TYR A 237 -18.28 -30.55 -10.31
C TYR A 237 -17.63 -31.75 -10.98
N HIS A 238 -17.55 -32.87 -10.27
CA HIS A 238 -17.18 -34.15 -10.84
C HIS A 238 -18.23 -35.21 -10.54
N LEU A 239 -18.38 -36.17 -11.45
CA LEU A 239 -19.13 -37.40 -11.21
C LEU A 239 -18.19 -38.59 -11.35
N THR A 240 -18.26 -39.51 -10.39
CA THR A 240 -17.66 -40.85 -10.52
C THR A 240 -18.69 -41.77 -11.15
N MET A 241 -18.32 -42.37 -12.28
CA MET A 241 -19.13 -43.32 -13.04
C MET A 241 -18.93 -44.75 -12.48
N SER A 242 -19.76 -45.71 -12.93
CA SER A 242 -19.70 -47.11 -12.49
C SER A 242 -18.41 -47.83 -12.89
N ASP A 243 -17.77 -47.36 -13.96
CA ASP A 243 -16.46 -47.83 -14.43
C ASP A 243 -15.29 -47.16 -13.67
N ALA A 244 -15.57 -46.47 -12.57
CA ALA A 244 -14.64 -45.67 -11.76
C ALA A 244 -14.00 -44.49 -12.52
N SER A 245 -14.46 -44.17 -13.73
CA SER A 245 -13.99 -42.99 -14.44
C SER A 245 -14.62 -41.72 -13.88
N PHE A 246 -13.87 -40.61 -13.94
CA PHE A 246 -14.37 -39.29 -13.55
C PHE A 246 -14.88 -38.54 -14.78
N ARG A 247 -15.94 -37.75 -14.61
CA ARG A 247 -16.44 -36.78 -15.58
C ARG A 247 -16.44 -35.39 -14.95
N ASN A 248 -16.01 -34.38 -15.69
CA ASN A 248 -15.78 -33.02 -15.25
C ASN A 248 -16.83 -32.07 -15.85
N PHE A 249 -17.44 -31.24 -15.00
CA PHE A 249 -18.50 -30.32 -15.41
C PHE A 249 -18.23 -28.89 -14.95
N CYS A 250 -18.53 -27.93 -15.83
CA CYS A 250 -18.36 -26.50 -15.57
C CYS A 250 -19.54 -25.86 -14.81
N SER A 251 -20.68 -26.55 -14.70
CA SER A 251 -21.86 -26.05 -13.98
C SER A 251 -22.75 -27.19 -13.49
N TYR A 252 -23.62 -26.89 -12.53
CA TYR A 252 -24.63 -27.85 -12.04
C TYR A 252 -25.65 -28.21 -13.13
N GLU A 253 -25.99 -27.28 -14.01
CA GLU A 253 -26.88 -27.52 -15.15
C GLU A 253 -26.28 -28.56 -16.13
N CYS A 254 -24.97 -28.49 -16.39
CA CYS A 254 -24.27 -29.52 -17.16
C CYS A 254 -24.33 -30.88 -16.46
N VAL A 255 -24.15 -30.95 -15.15
CA VAL A 255 -24.30 -32.22 -14.41
C VAL A 255 -25.69 -32.83 -14.60
N MET A 256 -26.74 -32.01 -14.44
CA MET A 256 -28.13 -32.48 -14.55
C MET A 256 -28.48 -32.94 -15.96
N ASN A 257 -28.04 -32.21 -16.98
CA ASN A 257 -28.23 -32.60 -18.38
C ASN A 257 -27.46 -33.88 -18.72
N PHE A 258 -26.24 -34.07 -18.20
CA PHE A 258 -25.48 -35.32 -18.36
C PHE A 258 -26.23 -36.49 -17.74
N GLN A 259 -26.67 -36.36 -16.49
CA GLN A 259 -27.41 -37.41 -15.79
C GLN A 259 -28.76 -37.73 -16.47
N ALA A 260 -29.42 -36.75 -17.09
CA ALA A 260 -30.67 -36.94 -17.83
C ALA A 260 -30.48 -37.83 -19.08
N LEU A 261 -29.34 -37.74 -19.77
CA LEU A 261 -29.04 -38.60 -20.93
C LEU A 261 -28.98 -40.09 -20.56
N PHE A 262 -28.47 -40.42 -19.38
CA PHE A 262 -28.40 -41.81 -18.90
C PHE A 262 -29.69 -42.32 -18.27
N LYS A 263 -30.58 -41.43 -17.80
CA LYS A 263 -31.91 -41.83 -17.32
C LYS A 263 -32.83 -42.31 -18.46
N ASN A 264 -32.62 -41.83 -19.69
CA ASN A 264 -33.37 -42.29 -20.86
C ASN A 264 -32.86 -43.61 -21.47
N ASN A 265 -31.66 -44.07 -21.11
CA ASN A 265 -31.13 -45.38 -21.49
C ASN A 265 -30.95 -46.24 -20.24
N ARG A 266 -32.00 -46.99 -19.87
CA ARG A 266 -32.00 -47.88 -18.70
C ARG A 266 -30.85 -48.90 -18.77
N SER A 267 -29.85 -48.74 -17.91
CA SER A 267 -29.27 -49.80 -17.07
C SER A 267 -28.34 -49.21 -15.99
N THR A 268 -28.73 -49.42 -14.72
CA THR A 268 -27.95 -49.35 -13.47
C THR A 268 -27.01 -48.15 -13.24
N MET A 269 -27.46 -47.19 -12.41
CA MET A 269 -26.55 -46.36 -11.59
C MET A 269 -27.16 -46.17 -10.19
N LEU A 270 -26.43 -46.61 -9.17
CA LEU A 270 -26.65 -46.23 -7.77
C LEU A 270 -26.27 -44.74 -7.66
N GLY A 271 -27.16 -43.91 -7.13
CA GLY A 271 -27.02 -42.45 -7.17
C GLY A 271 -25.76 -41.94 -6.48
N SER A 272 -24.79 -41.47 -7.25
CA SER A 272 -23.70 -40.64 -6.73
C SER A 272 -24.14 -39.18 -6.72
N GLN A 273 -24.08 -38.54 -5.55
CA GLN A 273 -24.33 -37.10 -5.42
C GLN A 273 -23.17 -36.33 -6.05
N PRO A 274 -23.46 -35.22 -6.77
CA PRO A 274 -22.42 -34.35 -7.30
C PRO A 274 -21.65 -33.70 -6.14
N THR A 275 -20.35 -33.97 -6.10
CA THR A 275 -19.41 -33.42 -5.14
C THR A 275 -18.81 -32.13 -5.69
N PRO A 276 -18.90 -31.00 -4.96
CA PRO A 276 -18.19 -29.78 -5.31
C PRO A 276 -16.68 -30.06 -5.27
N THR A 277 -15.95 -29.61 -6.28
CA THR A 277 -14.47 -29.64 -6.22
C THR A 277 -14.01 -28.54 -5.27
N GLY A 278 -13.97 -28.84 -3.97
CA GLY A 278 -13.79 -27.82 -2.94
C GLY A 278 -13.44 -28.31 -1.54
N GLU A 279 -12.61 -29.35 -1.39
CA GLU A 279 -11.81 -29.55 -0.18
C GLU A 279 -10.38 -29.97 -0.55
N THR A 280 -9.60 -29.03 -1.09
CA THR A 280 -8.14 -29.14 -0.99
C THR A 280 -7.77 -28.80 0.45
N PHE A 281 -7.55 -29.86 1.23
CA PHE A 281 -6.74 -29.80 2.43
C PHE A 281 -5.48 -28.99 2.13
N THR A 282 -5.30 -27.90 2.87
CA THR A 282 -4.05 -27.16 2.93
C THR A 282 -3.04 -28.09 3.60
N SER A 283 -2.29 -28.86 2.83
CA SER A 283 -1.08 -29.48 3.34
C SER A 283 -0.08 -28.35 3.60
N VAL A 284 0.00 -27.97 4.87
CA VAL A 284 1.07 -27.17 5.44
C VAL A 284 2.39 -27.87 5.13
N PHE A 285 3.22 -27.25 4.29
CA PHE A 285 4.68 -27.13 4.42
C PHE A 285 5.15 -25.88 3.67
#